data_AF-A0A0G4HNL2-F1
#
_entry.id   AF-A0A0G4HNL2-F1
#
_cell.length_a   1.000
_cell.length_b   1.000
_cell.length_c   1.000
_cell.angle_alpha   90.00
_cell.angle_beta   90.00
_cell.angle_gamma   90.00
#
_symmetry.space_group_name_H-M   'P 1'
#
loop_
_entity.id
_entity.type
_entity.pdbx_description
1 polymer ?
#
loop_
_entity_poly.entity_id
_entity_poly.type
_entity_poly.pdbx_seq_one_letter_code
_entity_poly.pdbx_strand_id
1 'polypeptide(L)' 'VEPLLDLLWDKGHAVGKRPSLWQSRERVLAQLKACRDDHLRPINPTPYKVSASPSFYDFFKEMWQKTAPIFEIQ' A
#
# COMPACT_ATOMS: atom_id res chain seq x y z
N VAL A 1 -14.01 1.27 3.63
CA VAL A 1 -12.79 1.13 2.81
C VAL A 1 -12.40 2.53 2.37
N GLU A 2 -11.17 2.95 2.63
CA GLU A 2 -10.68 4.30 2.29
C GLU A 2 -9.64 4.20 1.17
N PRO A 3 -9.76 4.99 0.09
CA PRO A 3 -8.70 5.09 -0.91
C PRO A 3 -7.50 5.82 -0.31
N LEU A 4 -6.30 5.25 -0.44
CA LEU A 4 -5.08 5.79 0.18
C LEU A 4 -4.24 6.67 -0.76
N LEU A 5 -4.49 6.60 -2.07
CA LEU A 5 -3.71 7.30 -3.09
C LEU A 5 -4.51 8.48 -3.65
N ASP A 6 -3.96 9.68 -3.52
CA ASP A 6 -4.50 10.91 -4.08
C ASP A 6 -3.71 11.35 -5.32
N LEU A 7 -4.42 11.81 -6.36
CA LEU A 7 -3.80 12.35 -7.57
C LEU A 7 -3.26 13.77 -7.30
N LEU A 8 -1.95 13.91 -7.17
CA LEU A 8 -1.30 15.21 -6.97
C LEU A 8 -0.80 15.86 -8.27
N TRP A 9 -0.50 15.04 -9.27
CA TRP A 9 0.11 15.47 -10.53
C TRP A 9 -0.54 14.75 -11.71
N ASP A 10 -0.98 15.51 -12.70
CA ASP A 10 -1.55 14.96 -13.93
C ASP A 10 -1.13 15.79 -15.14
N LYS A 11 -0.76 15.12 -16.24
CA LYS A 11 -0.42 15.73 -17.53
C LYS A 11 0.49 16.97 -17.44
N GLY A 12 1.54 16.89 -16.62
CA GLY A 12 2.51 17.98 -16.45
C GLY A 12 2.06 19.14 -15.56
N HIS A 13 0.91 19.02 -14.88
CA HIS A 13 0.36 20.05 -14.02
C HIS A 13 0.10 19.51 -12.61
N ALA A 14 0.27 20.36 -11.60
CA ALA A 14 -0.16 20.07 -10.24
C ALA A 14 -1.68 20.19 -10.14
N VAL A 15 -2.37 19.08 -9.87
CA VAL A 15 -3.85 19.02 -9.80
C VAL A 15 -4.36 18.83 -8.37
N GLY A 16 -3.54 18.28 -7.47
CA GLY A 16 -3.95 17.96 -6.11
C GLY A 16 -3.50 18.99 -5.07
N LYS A 17 -4.22 19.02 -3.95
CA LYS A 17 -3.90 19.89 -2.80
C LYS A 17 -2.76 19.27 -2.00
N ARG A 18 -1.66 20.01 -1.85
CA ARG A 18 -0.58 19.63 -0.93
C ARG A 18 -0.97 20.02 0.50
N PRO A 19 -0.95 19.09 1.47
CA PRO A 19 -1.21 19.43 2.85
C PRO A 19 -0.08 20.32 3.39
N SER A 20 -0.41 21.20 4.33
CA SER A 20 0.61 21.93 5.08
C SER A 20 1.39 20.98 6.00
N LEU A 21 2.53 21.44 6.51
CA LEU A 21 3.30 20.68 7.51
C LEU A 21 2.47 20.39 8.76
N TRP A 22 1.67 21.38 9.20
CA TRP A 22 0.80 21.23 10.35
C TRP A 22 -0.32 20.20 10.11
N GLN A 23 -0.99 20.28 8.95
CA GLN A 23 -2.01 19.29 8.57
C GLN A 23 -1.43 17.88 8.48
N SER A 24 -0.21 17.75 7.95
CA SER A 24 0.48 16.47 7.87
C SER A 24 0.81 15.91 9.25
N ARG A 25 1.28 16.77 10.18
CA ARG A 25 1.57 16.38 11.57
C ARG A 25 0.30 15.91 12.29
N GLU A 26 -0.78 16.68 12.23
CA GLU A 26 -2.05 16.33 12.86
C GLU A 26 -2.60 15.01 12.32
N ARG A 27 -2.52 14.79 11.00
CA ARG A 27 -2.91 13.53 10.37
C ARG A 27 -2.12 12.34 10.94
N VAL A 28 -0.80 12.46 11.04
CA VAL A 28 0.05 11.39 11.60
C VAL A 28 -0.30 11.11 13.06
N LEU A 29 -0.44 12.15 13.88
CA LEU A 29 -0.79 11.97 15.30
C LEU A 29 -2.17 11.33 15.47
N ALA A 30 -3.15 11.70 14.64
CA ALA A 30 -4.47 11.10 14.65
C ALA A 30 -4.42 9.61 14.21
N GLN A 31 -3.68 9.30 13.15
CA GLN A 31 -3.53 7.92 12.66
C GLN A 31 -2.81 7.01 13.67
N LEU A 32 -1.77 7.52 14.34
CA LEU A 32 -1.08 6.77 15.40
C LEU A 32 -2.02 6.47 16.57
N LYS A 33 -2.86 7.42 16.99
CA LYS A 33 -3.87 7.20 18.04
C LYS A 33 -4.95 6.20 17.65
N ALA A 34 -5.30 6.12 16.36
CA ALA A 34 -6.29 5.18 15.84
C ALA A 34 -5.70 3.80 15.52
N CYS A 35 -4.38 3.68 15.43
CA CYS A 35 -3.71 2.42 15.13
C CYS A 35 -3.79 1.49 16.35
N ARG A 36 -3.94 0.19 16.11
CA ARG A 36 -3.96 -0.82 17.17
C ARG A 36 -2.56 -0.93 17.78
N ASP A 37 -2.47 -0.92 19.12
CA ASP A 37 -1.21 -0.84 19.86
C ASP A 37 -0.21 -1.95 19.53
N ASP A 38 -0.68 -3.14 19.18
CA ASP A 38 0.17 -4.29 18.85
C ASP A 38 0.98 -4.09 17.57
N HIS A 39 0.51 -3.25 16.64
CA HIS A 39 1.24 -2.82 15.44
C HIS A 39 2.28 -1.74 15.76
N LEU A 40 2.14 -1.02 16.88
CA LEU A 40 3.04 0.07 17.31
C LEU A 40 4.11 -0.38 18.31
N ARG A 41 4.17 -1.69 18.64
CA ARG A 41 5.15 -2.21 19.59
C ARG A 41 6.58 -2.03 19.07
N PRO A 42 7.53 -1.61 19.93
CA PRO A 42 8.93 -1.45 19.53
C PRO A 42 9.62 -2.80 19.30
N ILE A 43 9.15 -3.86 19.93
CA ILE A 43 9.67 -5.21 19.78
C ILE A 43 8.55 -6.17 19.37
N ASN A 44 8.82 -6.97 18.34
CA ASN A 44 7.91 -7.97 17.78
C ASN A 44 6.49 -7.42 17.47
N PRO A 45 6.35 -6.33 16.68
CA PRO A 45 5.05 -5.83 16.27
C PRO A 45 4.29 -6.87 15.45
N THR A 46 2.96 -6.87 15.57
CA THR A 46 2.13 -7.77 14.76
C THR A 46 2.23 -7.35 13.28
N PRO A 47 2.49 -8.27 12.34
CA PRO A 47 2.51 -7.94 10.92
C PRO A 47 1.18 -7.32 10.47
N TYR A 48 1.24 -6.23 9.71
CA TYR A 48 0.05 -5.60 9.14
C TYR A 48 -0.37 -6.36 7.88
N LYS A 49 -1.62 -6.82 7.82
CA LYS A 49 -2.13 -7.60 6.69
C LYS A 49 -2.30 -6.69 5.48
N VAL A 50 -1.51 -6.92 4.44
CA VAL A 50 -1.71 -6.36 3.10
C VAL A 50 -2.25 -7.47 2.21
N SER A 51 -3.33 -7.19 1.47
CA SER A 51 -3.98 -8.17 0.59
C SER A 51 -4.12 -7.62 -0.81
N ALA A 52 -3.95 -8.48 -1.80
CA ALA A 52 -4.30 -8.18 -3.19
C ALA A 52 -5.80 -8.37 -3.41
N SER A 53 -6.36 -7.65 -4.39
CA SER A 53 -7.67 -8.02 -4.92
C SER A 53 -7.56 -9.39 -5.60
N PRO A 54 -8.66 -10.18 -5.64
CA PRO A 54 -8.66 -11.47 -6.35
C PRO A 54 -8.19 -11.32 -7.80
N SER A 55 -8.68 -10.31 -8.51
CA SER A 55 -8.29 -10.02 -9.89
C SER A 55 -6.80 -9.73 -10.09
N PHE A 56 -6.18 -8.99 -9.16
CA PHE A 56 -4.76 -8.69 -9.24
C PHE A 56 -3.91 -9.92 -8.92
N TYR A 57 -4.35 -10.71 -7.94
CA TYR A 57 -3.69 -11.97 -7.60
C TYR A 57 -3.69 -12.94 -8.79
N ASP A 58 -4.86 -13.14 -9.43
CA ASP A 58 -4.99 -14.01 -10.60
C ASP A 58 -4.13 -13.52 -11.76
N PHE A 59 -4.18 -12.21 -12.06
CA PHE A 59 -3.32 -11.59 -13.08
C PHE A 59 -1.83 -11.85 -12.81
N PHE A 60 -1.38 -11.62 -11.58
CA PHE A 60 0.02 -11.81 -11.21
C PHE A 60 0.43 -13.27 -11.29
N LYS A 61 -0.43 -14.19 -10.82
CA LYS A 61 -0.20 -15.63 -10.88
C LYS A 61 -0.04 -16.12 -12.32
N GLU A 62 -0.91 -15.70 -13.23
CA GLU A 62 -0.81 -16.05 -14.65
C GLU A 62 0.48 -15.51 -15.29
N MET A 63 0.82 -14.26 -14.97
CA MET A 63 2.04 -13.62 -15.47
C MET A 63 3.29 -14.37 -14.99
N TRP A 64 3.32 -14.80 -13.72
CA TRP A 64 4.40 -15.61 -13.16
C TRP A 64 4.55 -16.96 -13.87
N GLN A 65 3.44 -17.69 -14.08
CA GLN A 65 3.46 -18.98 -14.77
C GLN A 65 3.97 -18.88 -16.22
N LYS A 66 3.64 -17.80 -16.93
CA LYS A 66 4.06 -17.57 -18.32
C LYS A 66 5.54 -17.17 -18.46
N THR A 67 6.13 -16.62 -17.39
CA THR A 67 7.49 -16.08 -17.40
C THR A 67 8.51 -16.97 -16.69
N ALA A 68 8.04 -17.94 -15.91
CA ALA A 68 8.90 -18.95 -15.31
C ALA A 68 9.57 -19.78 -16.42
N PRO A 69 10.92 -19.87 -16.44
CA PRO A 69 11.60 -20.75 -17.38
C PRO A 69 11.17 -22.20 -17.12
N ILE A 70 10.65 -22.86 -18.14
CA ILE A 70 10.21 -24.25 -18.08
C ILE A 70 11.48 -25.11 -17.93
N PHE A 71 11.79 -25.56 -16.71
CA PHE A 71 12.68 -26.70 -16.52
C PHE A 71 11.83 -27.98 -16.54
N GLU A 72 11.29 -28.31 -17.71
CA GLU A 72 10.84 -29.67 -17.97
C GLU A 72 12.10 -30.54 -18.10
N ILE A 73 12.41 -31.29 -17.04
CA ILE A 73 13.26 -32.48 -17.17
C ILE A 73 12.33 -33.56 -17.72
N GLN A 74 12.54 -33.92 -18.99
CA GLN A 74 11.99 -35.15 -19.60
C GLN A 74 12.59 -36.40 -18.95
#